data_AF-G4YX01-F1
#
_entry.id   AF-G4YX01-F1
#
_cell.length_a   1.000
_cell.length_b   1.000
_cell.length_c   1.000
_cell.angle_alpha   90.00
_cell.angle_beta   90.00
_cell.angle_gamma   90.00
#
_symmetry.space_group_name_H-M   'P 1'
#
loop_
_entity.id
_entity.type
_entity.pdbx_description
1 polymer ?
#
loop_
_entity_poly.entity_id
_entity_poly.type
_entity_poly.pdbx_seq_one_letter_code
_entity_poly.pdbx_strand_id
1 'polypeptide(L)'
;MAELNYALMRQAVQMEEAKRARQREHVKNNYHRKQNVIKALRQEMQGLEHEYSRTLQHKQQLLQWREVAEALGCDESRKHSDDLVEQYMQLSIKKERLHQENQELALMAAQHTKLHLRAENVLASDGLPLLKPPATSLNSMAFQPMTVAECHQVAIEAYQEIRAFLESNNYLTSGHELFGWSEQRREAPDHVKFTLKKQFMGTTPAEMSARAWRVVSSPQGLAGLYSSAMRVSLKTLQQVDDHNVIMYRVLRPARTKKMVRSLFLVS
;
A
#
# COMPACT_ATOMS: atom_id res chain seq x y z
N MET A 1 -12.59 -51.21 -28.26
CA MET A 1 -12.15 -49.83 -28.56
C MET A 1 -12.46 -48.84 -27.43
N ALA A 2 -13.69 -48.81 -26.87
CA ALA A 2 -14.05 -47.89 -25.79
C ALA A 2 -13.31 -48.14 -24.46
N GLU A 3 -13.10 -49.39 -24.07
CA GLU A 3 -12.41 -49.74 -22.81
C GLU A 3 -10.92 -49.38 -22.80
N LEU A 4 -10.26 -49.49 -23.96
CA LEU A 4 -8.85 -49.12 -24.12
C LEU A 4 -8.66 -47.59 -23.94
N ASN A 5 -9.61 -46.82 -24.45
CA ASN A 5 -9.60 -45.35 -24.34
C ASN A 5 -9.85 -44.90 -22.88
N TYR A 6 -10.72 -45.62 -22.16
CA TYR A 6 -10.98 -45.36 -20.74
C TYR A 6 -9.78 -45.70 -19.83
N ALA A 7 -9.03 -46.76 -20.15
CA ALA A 7 -7.81 -47.12 -19.42
C ALA A 7 -6.69 -46.08 -19.60
N LEU A 8 -6.48 -45.61 -20.84
CA LEU A 8 -5.51 -44.55 -21.16
C LEU A 8 -5.86 -43.22 -20.47
N MET A 9 -7.15 -42.85 -20.45
CA MET A 9 -7.61 -41.64 -19.78
C MET A 9 -7.40 -41.71 -18.25
N ARG A 10 -7.62 -42.87 -17.63
CA ARG A 10 -7.30 -43.07 -16.20
C ARG A 10 -5.80 -42.97 -15.90
N GLN A 11 -4.94 -43.53 -16.75
CA GLN A 11 -3.49 -43.39 -16.59
C GLN A 11 -3.02 -41.94 -16.73
N ALA A 12 -3.58 -41.18 -17.67
CA ALA A 12 -3.27 -39.77 -17.84
C ALA A 12 -3.67 -38.93 -16.60
N VAL A 13 -4.86 -39.17 -16.05
CA VAL A 13 -5.33 -38.50 -14.82
C VAL A 13 -4.42 -38.84 -13.63
N GLN A 14 -4.06 -40.11 -13.45
CA GLN A 14 -3.16 -40.53 -12.36
C GLN A 14 -1.76 -39.91 -12.50
N MET A 15 -1.24 -39.81 -13.73
CA MET A 15 0.06 -39.18 -13.99
C MET A 15 0.03 -37.68 -13.66
N GLU A 16 -1.06 -36.99 -14.01
CA GLU A 16 -1.22 -35.57 -13.75
C GLU A 16 -1.44 -35.27 -12.26
N GLU A 17 -2.18 -36.13 -11.56
CA GLU A 17 -2.28 -36.10 -10.10
C GLU A 17 -0.93 -36.31 -9.41
N ALA A 18 -0.12 -37.25 -9.90
CA ALA A 18 1.23 -37.50 -9.38
C ALA A 18 2.17 -36.32 -9.61
N LYS A 19 2.05 -35.59 -10.73
CA LYS A 19 2.80 -34.34 -10.97
C LYS A 19 2.36 -33.24 -10.01
N ARG A 20 1.05 -33.05 -9.81
CA ARG A 20 0.51 -32.08 -8.85
C ARG A 20 0.92 -32.40 -7.42
N ALA A 21 0.95 -33.68 -7.04
CA ALA A 21 1.42 -34.12 -5.73
C ALA A 21 2.89 -33.75 -5.49
N ARG A 22 3.76 -34.04 -6.46
CA ARG A 22 5.19 -33.64 -6.43
C ARG A 22 5.38 -32.13 -6.35
N GLN A 23 4.58 -31.35 -7.08
CA GLN A 23 4.63 -29.89 -7.01
C GLN A 23 4.23 -29.37 -5.63
N ARG A 24 3.16 -29.92 -5.03
CA ARG A 24 2.74 -29.55 -3.66
C ARG A 24 3.83 -29.85 -2.64
N GLU A 25 4.48 -30.99 -2.76
CA GLU A 25 5.58 -31.38 -1.87
C GLU A 25 6.80 -30.47 -2.05
N HIS A 26 7.19 -30.14 -3.28
CA HIS A 26 8.28 -29.21 -3.57
C HIS A 26 8.02 -27.82 -2.98
N VAL A 27 6.80 -27.30 -3.14
CA VAL A 27 6.40 -26.01 -2.55
C VAL A 27 6.44 -26.06 -1.02
N LYS A 28 5.92 -27.14 -0.41
CA LYS A 28 5.96 -27.34 1.04
C LYS A 28 7.40 -27.39 1.56
N ASN A 29 8.28 -28.12 0.89
CA ASN A 29 9.70 -28.23 1.26
C ASN A 29 10.42 -26.89 1.08
N ASN A 30 10.13 -26.13 0.02
CA ASN A 30 10.67 -24.79 -0.19
C ASN A 30 10.21 -23.82 0.91
N TYR A 31 8.93 -23.87 1.29
CA TYR A 31 8.37 -23.08 2.38
C TYR A 31 9.09 -23.36 3.71
N HIS A 32 9.21 -24.62 4.11
CA HIS A 32 9.90 -24.99 5.34
C HIS A 32 11.38 -24.64 5.32
N ARG A 33 12.05 -24.77 4.17
CA ARG A 33 13.45 -24.34 4.01
C ARG A 33 13.60 -22.84 4.26
N LYS A 34 12.76 -22.00 3.63
CA LYS A 34 12.77 -20.55 3.85
C LYS A 34 12.46 -20.19 5.31
N GLN A 35 11.49 -20.87 5.92
CA GLN A 35 11.14 -20.67 7.31
C GLN A 35 12.30 -21.00 8.26
N ASN A 36 13.03 -22.08 7.99
CA ASN A 36 14.20 -22.48 8.77
C ASN A 36 15.36 -21.49 8.60
N VAL A 37 15.60 -20.97 7.39
CA VAL A 37 16.61 -19.92 7.16
C VAL A 37 16.29 -18.66 7.96
N ILE A 38 15.04 -18.20 7.95
CA ILE A 38 14.64 -17.02 8.74
C ILE A 38 14.81 -17.27 10.24
N LYS A 39 14.49 -18.47 10.74
CA LYS A 39 14.71 -18.83 12.14
C LYS A 39 16.20 -18.79 12.51
N ALA A 40 17.07 -19.34 11.66
CA ALA A 40 18.51 -19.33 11.88
C ALA A 40 19.07 -17.89 11.91
N LEU A 41 18.68 -17.05 10.95
CA LEU A 41 19.11 -15.64 10.91
C LEU A 41 18.66 -14.85 12.15
N ARG A 42 17.47 -15.14 12.69
CA ARG A 42 17.00 -14.51 13.94
C ARG A 42 17.83 -14.95 15.15
N GLN A 43 18.22 -16.21 15.22
CA GLN A 43 19.09 -16.72 16.28
C GLN A 43 20.49 -16.09 16.21
N GLU A 44 21.03 -15.94 15.00
CA GLU A 44 22.32 -15.28 14.76
C GLU A 44 22.27 -13.80 15.15
N MET A 45 21.21 -13.09 14.76
CA MET A 45 20.97 -11.69 15.16
C MET A 45 20.90 -11.56 16.69
N GLN A 46 20.18 -12.45 17.38
CA GLN A 46 20.14 -12.47 18.84
C GLN A 46 21.52 -12.71 19.44
N GLY A 47 22.31 -13.64 18.89
CA GLY A 47 23.70 -13.89 19.34
C GLY A 47 24.57 -12.63 19.24
N LEU A 48 24.52 -11.95 18.09
CA LEU A 48 25.24 -10.70 17.84
C LEU A 48 24.78 -9.57 18.77
N GLU A 49 23.48 -9.46 19.04
CA GLU A 49 22.95 -8.48 20.00
C GLU A 49 23.46 -8.73 21.42
N HIS A 50 23.57 -9.99 21.85
CA HIS A 50 24.14 -10.35 23.16
C HIS A 50 25.65 -10.06 23.24
N GLU A 51 26.40 -10.38 22.18
CA GLU A 51 27.83 -10.03 22.09
C GLU A 51 28.06 -8.51 22.10
N TYR A 52 27.22 -7.78 21.37
CA TYR A 52 27.25 -6.32 21.35
C TYR A 52 26.94 -5.75 22.73
N SER A 53 25.90 -6.24 23.39
CA SER A 53 25.50 -5.82 24.74
C SER A 53 26.60 -6.07 25.77
N ARG A 54 27.26 -7.24 25.71
CA ARG A 54 28.44 -7.55 26.56
C ARG A 54 29.59 -6.60 26.31
N THR A 55 29.88 -6.28 25.04
CA THR A 55 30.94 -5.34 24.67
C THR A 55 30.65 -3.93 25.19
N LEU A 56 29.38 -3.52 25.12
CA LEU A 56 28.92 -2.22 25.59
C LEU A 56 29.02 -2.11 27.13
N GLN A 57 28.61 -3.17 27.85
CA GLN A 57 28.79 -3.26 29.31
C GLN A 57 30.26 -3.23 29.73
N HIS A 58 31.13 -3.96 29.02
CA HIS A 58 32.56 -3.97 29.31
C HIS A 58 33.20 -2.60 29.06
N LYS A 59 32.79 -1.89 27.99
CA LYS A 59 33.22 -0.51 27.72
C LYS A 59 32.69 0.48 28.75
N GLN A 60 31.46 0.30 29.23
CA GLN A 60 30.88 1.15 30.28
C GLN A 60 31.64 0.98 31.61
N GLN A 61 32.05 -0.25 31.96
CA GLN A 61 32.92 -0.52 33.10
C GLN A 61 34.32 0.09 32.90
N LEU A 62 34.89 0.03 31.69
CA LEU A 62 36.17 0.67 31.37
C LEU A 62 36.10 2.21 31.47
N LEU A 63 34.94 2.82 31.20
CA LEU A 63 34.71 4.26 31.40
C LEU A 63 34.58 4.61 32.89
N GLN A 64 33.94 3.78 33.71
CA GLN A 64 33.97 3.94 35.19
C GLN A 64 35.39 3.82 35.76
N TRP A 65 36.21 2.90 35.23
CA TRP A 65 37.65 2.83 35.55
C TRP A 65 38.45 4.04 35.02
N ARG A 66 37.93 4.72 33.99
CA ARG A 66 38.57 5.89 33.36
C ARG A 66 38.25 7.19 34.10
N GLU A 67 37.06 7.36 34.69
CA GLU A 67 36.79 8.49 35.62
C GLU A 67 37.80 8.53 36.77
N VAL A 68 38.30 7.37 37.21
CA VAL A 68 39.39 7.24 38.19
C VAL A 68 40.76 7.64 37.62
N ALA A 69 40.99 7.44 36.32
CA ALA A 69 42.24 7.77 35.62
C ALA A 69 42.28 9.21 35.07
N GLU A 70 41.12 9.83 34.83
CA GLU A 70 40.96 11.21 34.36
C GLU A 70 41.34 12.23 35.44
N ALA A 71 41.25 11.84 36.71
CA ALA A 71 41.85 12.54 37.84
C ALA A 71 43.40 12.70 37.75
N LEU A 72 44.07 12.01 36.81
CA LEU A 72 45.52 12.04 36.59
C LEU A 72 45.97 12.81 35.33
N GLY A 73 45.07 13.53 34.64
CA GLY A 73 45.37 14.67 33.75
C GLY A 73 46.21 14.42 32.48
N CYS A 74 45.57 14.02 31.36
CA CYS A 74 46.19 14.00 30.01
C CYS A 74 45.10 14.25 28.93
N ASP A 75 45.08 15.44 28.34
CA ASP A 75 43.88 16.01 27.72
C ASP A 75 44.19 16.80 26.42
N GLU A 76 43.28 16.78 25.43
CA GLU A 76 43.20 17.55 24.16
C GLU A 76 42.88 16.66 22.94
N SER A 77 43.74 15.71 22.53
CA SER A 77 43.39 14.79 21.40
C SER A 77 42.28 13.77 21.76
N ARG A 78 41.94 13.64 23.04
CA ARG A 78 40.93 12.72 23.57
C ARG A 78 39.51 13.28 23.51
N LYS A 79 39.35 14.58 23.77
CA LYS A 79 38.05 15.30 23.78
C LYS A 79 37.21 15.09 22.51
N HIS A 80 37.84 15.09 21.34
CA HIS A 80 37.12 14.92 20.07
C HIS A 80 36.67 13.47 19.82
N SER A 81 37.44 12.50 20.31
CA SER A 81 37.01 11.09 20.33
C SER A 81 35.90 10.88 21.37
N ASP A 82 35.91 11.61 22.47
CA ASP A 82 34.94 11.48 23.56
C ASP A 82 33.57 12.08 23.18
N ASP A 83 33.54 13.23 22.48
CA ASP A 83 32.29 13.82 21.95
C ASP A 83 31.62 12.90 20.90
N LEU A 84 32.42 12.27 20.03
CA LEU A 84 31.90 11.30 19.05
C LEU A 84 31.31 10.05 19.71
N VAL A 85 31.91 9.59 20.82
CA VAL A 85 31.42 8.45 21.61
C VAL A 85 30.12 8.80 22.32
N GLU A 86 30.00 10.00 22.90
CA GLU A 86 28.76 10.49 23.53
C GLU A 86 27.63 10.56 22.49
N GLN A 87 27.89 11.15 21.32
CA GLN A 87 26.89 11.21 20.24
C GLN A 87 26.47 9.81 19.75
N TYR A 88 27.40 8.87 19.64
CA TYR A 88 27.10 7.49 19.26
C TYR A 88 26.28 6.75 20.33
N MET A 89 26.54 7.04 21.61
CA MET A 89 25.77 6.50 22.73
C MET A 89 24.33 7.05 22.73
N GLN A 90 24.16 8.36 22.53
CA GLN A 90 22.84 8.98 22.42
C GLN A 90 22.03 8.42 21.25
N LEU A 91 22.67 8.21 20.10
CA LEU A 91 22.05 7.55 18.95
C LEU A 91 21.66 6.10 19.23
N SER A 92 22.47 5.37 20.00
CA SER A 92 22.19 3.98 20.39
C SER A 92 20.99 3.88 21.32
N ILE A 93 20.91 4.74 22.33
CA ILE A 93 19.76 4.82 23.25
C ILE A 93 18.49 5.18 22.46
N LYS A 94 18.59 6.14 21.54
CA LYS A 94 17.46 6.56 20.70
C LYS A 94 17.02 5.43 19.75
N LYS A 95 17.95 4.68 19.18
CA LYS A 95 17.67 3.51 18.33
C LYS A 95 16.92 2.43 19.12
N GLU A 96 17.36 2.13 20.33
CA GLU A 96 16.71 1.13 21.19
C GLU A 96 15.28 1.56 21.56
N ARG A 97 15.08 2.83 21.94
CA ARG A 97 13.75 3.38 22.21
C ARG A 97 12.83 3.27 21.00
N LEU A 98 13.31 3.65 19.81
CA LEU A 98 12.54 3.52 18.57
C LEU A 98 12.23 2.06 18.22
N HIS A 99 13.13 1.14 18.55
CA HIS A 99 12.89 -0.29 18.34
C HIS A 99 11.76 -0.80 19.23
N GLN A 100 11.75 -0.40 20.52
CA GLN A 100 10.68 -0.72 21.47
C GLN A 100 9.33 -0.13 21.03
N GLU A 101 9.29 1.16 20.67
CA GLU A 101 8.07 1.81 20.16
C GLU A 101 7.53 1.11 18.90
N ASN A 102 8.42 0.73 17.98
CA ASN A 102 8.01 0.04 16.75
C ASN A 102 7.51 -1.39 17.02
N GLN A 103 8.09 -2.10 17.99
CA GLN A 103 7.57 -3.38 18.46
C GLN A 103 6.16 -3.24 19.07
N GLU A 104 5.93 -2.22 19.90
CA GLU A 104 4.62 -1.92 20.47
C GLU A 104 3.59 -1.58 19.38
N LEU A 105 3.97 -0.75 18.41
CA LEU A 105 3.11 -0.42 17.26
C LEU A 105 2.78 -1.66 16.43
N ALA A 106 3.75 -2.56 16.22
CA ALA A 106 3.51 -3.82 15.52
C ALA A 106 2.53 -4.74 16.27
N LEU A 107 2.64 -4.80 17.61
CA LEU A 107 1.69 -5.54 18.46
C LEU A 107 0.28 -4.94 18.37
N MET A 108 0.16 -3.61 18.46
CA MET A 108 -1.11 -2.91 18.31
C MET A 108 -1.72 -3.11 16.92
N ALA A 109 -0.91 -3.05 15.86
CA ALA A 109 -1.36 -3.32 14.50
C ALA A 109 -1.87 -4.76 14.36
N ALA A 110 -1.16 -5.75 14.91
CA ALA A 110 -1.58 -7.15 14.89
C ALA A 110 -2.90 -7.37 15.65
N GLN A 111 -3.09 -6.70 16.80
CA GLN A 111 -4.36 -6.72 17.53
C GLN A 111 -5.50 -6.11 16.70
N HIS A 112 -5.25 -4.96 16.06
CA HIS A 112 -6.22 -4.32 15.17
C HIS A 112 -6.59 -5.22 13.98
N THR A 113 -5.62 -5.87 13.34
CA THR A 113 -5.88 -6.82 12.26
C THR A 113 -6.74 -8.00 12.74
N LYS A 114 -6.45 -8.54 13.92
CA LYS A 114 -7.22 -9.65 14.52
C LYS A 114 -8.66 -9.23 14.84
N LEU A 115 -8.86 -8.02 15.37
CA LEU A 115 -10.20 -7.47 15.62
C LEU A 115 -10.95 -7.22 14.31
N HIS A 116 -10.28 -6.68 13.29
CA HIS A 116 -10.87 -6.47 11.97
C HIS A 116 -11.35 -7.78 11.35
N LEU A 117 -10.51 -8.82 11.39
CA LEU A 117 -10.82 -10.13 10.83
C LEU A 117 -11.97 -10.82 11.60
N ARG A 118 -12.04 -10.63 12.92
CA ARG A 118 -13.19 -11.07 13.73
C ARG A 118 -14.46 -10.31 13.39
N ALA A 119 -14.39 -9.00 13.20
CA ALA A 119 -15.53 -8.18 12.81
C ALA A 119 -16.05 -8.58 11.42
N GLU A 120 -15.16 -8.79 10.44
CA GLU A 120 -15.51 -9.29 9.12
C GLU A 120 -16.15 -10.69 9.19
N ASN A 121 -15.61 -11.60 10.00
CA ASN A 121 -16.17 -12.93 10.17
C ASN A 121 -17.53 -12.93 10.88
N VAL A 122 -17.76 -12.05 11.85
CA VAL A 122 -19.07 -11.88 12.49
C VAL A 122 -20.08 -11.30 11.49
N LEU A 123 -19.68 -10.31 10.69
CA LEU A 123 -20.50 -9.74 9.61
C LEU A 123 -20.79 -10.74 8.49
N ALA A 124 -19.93 -11.75 8.28
CA ALA A 124 -20.14 -12.82 7.31
C ALA A 124 -20.93 -14.02 7.87
N SER A 125 -20.91 -14.24 9.20
CA SER A 125 -21.60 -15.34 9.89
C SER A 125 -23.07 -15.05 10.16
N ASP A 126 -23.44 -13.78 10.37
CA ASP A 126 -24.85 -13.40 10.31
C ASP A 126 -25.23 -13.32 8.83
N GLY A 127 -26.00 -14.30 8.37
CA GLY A 127 -26.70 -14.30 7.08
C GLY A 127 -27.77 -13.20 6.98
N LEU A 128 -27.47 -12.00 7.46
CA LEU A 128 -28.23 -10.80 7.22
C LEU A 128 -28.05 -10.44 5.74
N PRO A 129 -29.14 -10.31 4.96
CA PRO A 129 -29.03 -9.79 3.62
C PRO A 129 -28.32 -8.46 3.73
N LEU A 130 -27.15 -8.36 3.06
CA LEU A 130 -26.35 -7.16 2.84
C LEU A 130 -27.23 -5.94 3.07
N LEU A 131 -27.21 -5.41 4.31
CA LEU A 131 -27.97 -4.23 4.65
C LEU A 131 -27.36 -3.16 3.77
N LYS A 132 -28.05 -2.87 2.66
CA LYS A 132 -27.79 -1.73 1.80
C LYS A 132 -27.45 -0.61 2.76
N PRO A 133 -26.25 0.00 2.67
CA PRO A 133 -25.91 1.11 3.55
C PRO A 133 -27.11 2.05 3.53
N PRO A 134 -27.57 2.56 4.70
CA PRO A 134 -28.82 3.31 4.78
C PRO A 134 -28.78 4.28 3.63
N ALA A 135 -29.75 4.15 2.73
CA ALA A 135 -29.89 5.02 1.59
C ALA A 135 -30.05 6.40 2.20
N THR A 136 -28.92 7.09 2.42
CA THR A 136 -28.90 8.54 2.50
C THR A 136 -29.58 8.87 1.21
N SER A 137 -30.82 9.35 1.28
CA SER A 137 -31.70 9.48 0.13
C SER A 137 -31.04 10.43 -0.86
N LEU A 138 -30.19 9.87 -1.71
CA LEU A 138 -29.59 10.48 -2.89
C LEU A 138 -30.67 10.78 -3.95
N ASN A 139 -31.95 10.70 -3.55
CA ASN A 139 -33.14 10.74 -4.38
C ASN A 139 -33.74 12.15 -4.42
N SER A 140 -33.17 13.12 -3.72
CA SER A 140 -33.61 14.52 -3.72
C SER A 140 -32.47 15.45 -4.13
N MET A 141 -31.82 15.16 -5.26
CA MET A 141 -30.97 16.14 -5.92
C MET A 141 -31.64 16.47 -7.25
N ALA A 142 -32.10 17.71 -7.39
CA ALA A 142 -32.49 18.24 -8.69
C ALA A 142 -31.20 18.41 -9.51
N PHE A 143 -30.93 17.43 -10.36
CA PHE A 143 -29.80 17.44 -11.28
C PHE A 143 -30.33 17.76 -12.67
N GLN A 144 -29.83 18.82 -13.29
CA GLN A 144 -30.11 19.13 -14.68
C GLN A 144 -29.25 18.20 -15.55
N PRO A 145 -29.86 17.38 -16.42
CA PRO A 145 -29.11 16.51 -17.31
C PRO A 145 -28.15 17.30 -18.20
N MET A 146 -26.94 16.78 -18.38
CA MET A 146 -25.95 17.30 -19.31
C MET A 146 -26.14 16.68 -20.69
N THR A 147 -25.88 17.46 -21.73
CA THR A 147 -25.85 17.01 -23.12
C THR A 147 -24.51 16.40 -23.47
N VAL A 148 -24.49 15.60 -24.54
CA VAL A 148 -23.25 15.03 -25.11
C VAL A 148 -22.25 16.12 -25.46
N ALA A 149 -22.72 17.24 -26.03
CA ALA A 149 -21.86 18.37 -26.42
C ALA A 149 -21.20 19.03 -25.20
N GLU A 150 -21.93 19.23 -24.11
CA GLU A 150 -21.37 19.76 -22.86
C GLU A 150 -20.34 18.81 -22.24
N CYS A 151 -20.61 17.50 -22.24
CA CYS A 151 -19.65 16.51 -21.75
C CYS A 151 -18.38 16.48 -22.60
N HIS A 152 -18.50 16.50 -23.93
CA HIS A 152 -17.36 16.57 -24.83
C HIS A 152 -16.54 17.83 -24.62
N GLN A 153 -17.18 18.99 -24.40
CA GLN A 153 -16.48 20.23 -24.15
C GLN A 153 -15.62 20.14 -22.88
N VAL A 154 -16.21 19.65 -21.78
CA VAL A 154 -15.48 19.44 -20.51
C VAL A 154 -14.32 18.46 -20.69
N ALA A 155 -14.54 17.36 -21.42
CA ALA A 155 -13.50 16.36 -21.66
C ALA A 155 -12.34 16.91 -22.52
N ILE A 156 -12.65 17.70 -23.54
CA ILE A 156 -11.65 18.35 -24.40
C ILE A 156 -10.81 19.35 -23.60
N GLU A 157 -11.44 20.20 -22.79
CA GLU A 157 -10.74 21.16 -21.92
C GLU A 157 -9.81 20.46 -20.93
N ALA A 158 -10.31 19.42 -20.25
CA ALA A 158 -9.50 18.63 -19.33
C ALA A 158 -8.32 17.94 -20.04
N TYR A 159 -8.56 17.38 -21.24
CA TYR A 159 -7.51 16.75 -22.04
C TYR A 159 -6.43 17.76 -22.46
N GLN A 160 -6.83 18.94 -22.92
CA GLN A 160 -5.89 20.02 -23.27
C GLN A 160 -5.05 20.45 -22.08
N GLU A 161 -5.65 20.57 -20.90
CA GLU A 161 -4.93 20.89 -19.66
C GLU A 161 -3.92 19.80 -19.28
N ILE A 162 -4.31 18.53 -19.38
CA ILE A 162 -3.41 17.38 -19.14
C ILE A 162 -2.25 17.40 -20.14
N ARG A 163 -2.52 17.63 -21.43
CA ARG A 163 -1.48 17.72 -22.47
C ARG A 163 -0.52 18.86 -22.20
N ALA A 164 -1.02 20.05 -21.91
CA ALA A 164 -0.20 21.21 -21.56
C ALA A 164 0.68 20.94 -20.33
N PHE A 165 0.16 20.24 -19.31
CA PHE A 165 0.97 19.84 -18.16
C PHE A 165 2.07 18.84 -18.55
N LEU A 166 1.74 17.82 -19.33
CA LEU A 166 2.69 16.78 -19.76
C LEU A 166 3.80 17.30 -20.67
N GLU A 167 3.51 18.31 -21.50
CA GLU A 167 4.45 18.93 -22.44
C GLU A 167 5.28 20.05 -21.79
N SER A 168 4.83 20.57 -20.65
CA SER A 168 5.57 21.59 -19.93
C SER A 168 6.85 21.02 -19.31
N ASN A 169 7.95 21.78 -19.37
CA ASN A 169 9.22 21.43 -18.71
C ASN A 169 9.35 22.01 -17.29
N ASN A 170 8.28 22.61 -16.77
CA ASN A 170 8.26 23.24 -15.45
C ASN A 170 7.57 22.32 -14.43
N TYR A 171 8.22 21.22 -14.08
CA TYR A 171 7.77 20.26 -13.08
C TYR A 171 8.92 19.88 -12.14
N LEU A 172 8.53 19.52 -10.92
CA LEU A 172 9.36 18.82 -9.95
C LEU A 172 9.19 17.32 -10.17
N THR A 173 10.26 16.56 -9.97
CA THR A 173 10.21 15.10 -9.98
C THR A 173 11.19 14.58 -8.93
N SER A 174 10.85 13.47 -8.29
CA SER A 174 11.78 12.74 -7.42
C SER A 174 12.94 12.10 -8.19
N GLY A 175 12.86 12.00 -9.53
CA GLY A 175 13.88 11.37 -10.38
C GLY A 175 14.00 9.85 -10.22
N HIS A 176 13.22 9.25 -9.33
CA HIS A 176 13.23 7.82 -9.04
C HIS A 176 11.99 7.14 -9.64
N GLU A 177 12.20 5.95 -10.19
CA GLU A 177 11.13 5.05 -10.58
C GLU A 177 10.88 4.04 -9.47
N LEU A 178 9.66 3.99 -8.95
CA LEU A 178 9.29 3.11 -7.83
C LEU A 178 8.29 2.07 -8.30
N PHE A 179 8.71 0.81 -8.40
CA PHE A 179 7.88 -0.30 -8.91
C PHE A 179 7.22 -0.03 -10.27
N GLY A 180 7.96 0.61 -11.19
CA GLY A 180 7.46 0.96 -12.52
C GLY A 180 6.67 2.27 -12.58
N TRP A 181 6.57 3.00 -11.46
CA TRP A 181 5.90 4.30 -11.39
C TRP A 181 6.92 5.43 -11.43
N SER A 182 6.68 6.41 -12.29
CA SER A 182 7.37 7.71 -12.26
C SER A 182 6.39 8.84 -11.94
N GLU A 183 6.91 9.89 -11.33
CA GLU A 183 6.13 11.01 -10.81
C GLU A 183 6.64 12.35 -11.35
N GLN A 184 5.70 13.22 -11.66
CA GLN A 184 5.93 14.63 -11.98
C GLN A 184 4.90 15.45 -11.22
N ARG A 185 5.31 16.57 -10.59
CA ARG A 185 4.41 17.47 -9.89
C ARG A 185 4.73 18.94 -10.11
N ARG A 186 3.74 19.79 -9.91
CA ARG A 186 3.86 21.24 -9.83
C ARG A 186 3.11 21.72 -8.61
N GLU A 187 3.79 22.51 -7.81
CA GLU A 187 3.23 23.11 -6.60
C GLU A 187 2.85 24.55 -6.92
N ALA A 188 1.60 24.92 -6.67
CA ALA A 188 1.08 26.28 -6.68
C ALA A 188 0.60 26.63 -5.26
N PRO A 189 0.39 27.92 -4.94
CA PRO A 189 0.01 28.34 -3.59
C PRO A 189 -1.30 27.72 -3.08
N ASP A 190 -2.22 27.43 -3.98
CA ASP A 190 -3.59 26.98 -3.70
C ASP A 190 -3.86 25.54 -4.14
N HIS A 191 -3.02 24.96 -5.00
CA HIS A 191 -3.22 23.61 -5.52
C HIS A 191 -1.90 22.92 -5.91
N VAL A 192 -1.96 21.60 -6.02
CA VAL A 192 -0.86 20.78 -6.54
C VAL A 192 -1.37 20.01 -7.75
N LYS A 193 -0.65 20.10 -8.85
CA LYS A 193 -0.85 19.25 -10.02
C LYS A 193 0.20 18.16 -9.98
N PHE A 194 -0.20 16.91 -10.21
CA PHE A 194 0.75 15.82 -10.32
C PHE A 194 0.29 14.83 -11.37
N THR A 195 1.23 14.06 -11.89
CA THR A 195 0.98 12.94 -12.79
C THR A 195 1.84 11.77 -12.36
N LEU A 196 1.22 10.59 -12.34
CA LEU A 196 1.87 9.32 -12.12
C LEU A 196 1.82 8.54 -13.42
N LYS A 197 2.97 8.05 -13.90
CA LYS A 197 3.08 7.27 -15.13
C LYS A 197 3.53 5.86 -14.79
N LYS A 198 2.88 4.87 -15.40
CA LYS A 198 3.30 3.47 -15.33
C LYS A 198 3.23 2.85 -16.72
N GLN A 199 4.28 2.11 -17.06
CA GLN A 199 4.31 1.32 -18.29
C GLN A 199 3.88 -0.11 -18.02
N PHE A 200 3.02 -0.62 -18.90
CA PHE A 200 2.53 -2.00 -18.84
C PHE A 200 2.99 -2.73 -20.11
N MET A 201 3.82 -3.74 -19.94
CA MET A 201 4.33 -4.53 -21.06
C MET A 201 3.24 -5.47 -21.59
N GLY A 202 3.15 -5.61 -22.91
CA GLY A 202 2.23 -6.57 -23.56
C GLY A 202 0.75 -6.16 -23.53
N THR A 203 0.43 -4.88 -23.36
CA THR A 203 -0.94 -4.35 -23.54
C THR A 203 -0.87 -3.06 -24.33
N THR A 204 -1.79 -2.88 -25.27
CA THR A 204 -1.93 -1.60 -25.98
C THR A 204 -2.60 -0.53 -25.09
N PRO A 205 -2.35 0.77 -25.34
CA PRO A 205 -3.05 1.84 -24.63
C PRO A 205 -4.57 1.77 -24.75
N ALA A 206 -5.09 1.36 -25.91
CA ALA A 206 -6.53 1.20 -26.16
C ALA A 206 -7.15 0.10 -25.29
N GLU A 207 -6.51 -1.08 -25.20
CA GLU A 207 -6.96 -2.17 -24.31
C GLU A 207 -6.90 -1.76 -22.84
N MET A 208 -5.86 -1.02 -22.44
CA MET A 208 -5.75 -0.52 -21.07
C MET A 208 -6.87 0.49 -20.76
N SER A 209 -7.11 1.44 -21.67
CA SER A 209 -8.20 2.42 -21.55
C SER A 209 -9.56 1.74 -21.46
N ALA A 210 -9.87 0.78 -22.33
CA ALA A 210 -11.14 0.04 -22.30
C ALA A 210 -11.31 -0.77 -20.99
N ARG A 211 -10.23 -1.32 -20.42
CA ARG A 211 -10.27 -1.97 -19.10
C ARG A 211 -10.51 -0.96 -17.98
N ALA A 212 -9.79 0.16 -18.00
CA ALA A 212 -9.94 1.22 -17.01
C ALA A 212 -11.37 1.79 -17.04
N TRP A 213 -11.90 2.08 -18.23
CA TRP A 213 -13.26 2.57 -18.45
C TRP A 213 -14.30 1.69 -17.75
N ARG A 214 -14.26 0.37 -17.98
CA ARG A 214 -15.18 -0.60 -17.34
C ARG A 214 -15.17 -0.54 -15.80
N VAL A 215 -14.03 -0.19 -15.21
CA VAL A 215 -13.91 -0.05 -13.75
C VAL A 215 -14.43 1.31 -13.29
N VAL A 216 -13.99 2.40 -13.93
CA VAL A 216 -14.29 3.77 -13.45
C VAL A 216 -15.70 4.25 -13.82
N SER A 217 -16.32 3.72 -14.87
CA SER A 217 -17.70 4.03 -15.27
C SER A 217 -18.76 3.30 -14.44
N SER A 218 -18.34 2.35 -13.59
CA SER A 218 -19.20 1.65 -12.63
C SER A 218 -19.03 2.22 -11.22
N PRO A 219 -20.12 2.57 -10.51
CA PRO A 219 -20.05 2.97 -9.11
C PRO A 219 -19.36 1.94 -8.21
N GLN A 220 -19.58 0.65 -8.48
CA GLN A 220 -19.00 -0.44 -7.70
C GLN A 220 -17.51 -0.62 -7.97
N GLY A 221 -17.12 -0.57 -9.26
CA GLY A 221 -15.72 -0.66 -9.67
C GLY A 221 -14.90 0.51 -9.14
N LEU A 222 -15.40 1.73 -9.31
CA LEU A 222 -14.75 2.94 -8.82
C LEU A 222 -14.69 2.98 -7.29
N ALA A 223 -15.74 2.56 -6.57
CA ALA A 223 -15.70 2.44 -5.11
C ALA A 223 -14.59 1.51 -4.63
N GLY A 224 -14.34 0.41 -5.35
CA GLY A 224 -13.28 -0.55 -5.03
C GLY A 224 -11.85 -0.02 -5.20
N LEU A 225 -11.66 1.11 -5.89
CA LEU A 225 -10.35 1.76 -6.03
C LEU A 225 -9.97 2.61 -4.79
N TYR A 226 -10.93 2.90 -3.91
CA TYR A 226 -10.67 3.65 -2.70
C TYR A 226 -10.14 2.75 -1.57
N SER A 227 -9.31 3.33 -0.70
CA SER A 227 -8.86 2.67 0.52
C SER A 227 -10.04 2.30 1.42
N SER A 228 -9.96 1.14 2.09
CA SER A 228 -10.96 0.69 3.08
C SER A 228 -11.13 1.67 4.25
N ALA A 229 -10.14 2.53 4.51
CA ALA A 229 -10.23 3.60 5.51
C ALA A 229 -11.15 4.77 5.08
N MET A 230 -11.60 4.80 3.81
CA MET A 230 -12.52 5.80 3.28
C MET A 230 -13.87 5.14 2.96
N ARG A 231 -14.93 5.59 3.62
CA ARG A 231 -16.28 5.17 3.24
C ARG A 231 -16.75 6.00 2.06
N VAL A 232 -16.80 5.37 0.89
CA VAL A 232 -17.22 6.00 -0.37
C VAL A 232 -18.61 5.52 -0.75
N SER A 233 -19.48 6.47 -1.11
CA SER A 233 -20.79 6.19 -1.70
C SER A 233 -20.86 6.91 -3.03
N LEU A 234 -21.17 6.15 -4.08
CA LEU A 234 -21.22 6.59 -5.47
C LEU A 234 -22.61 6.30 -6.05
N LYS A 235 -23.12 7.23 -6.85
CA LYS A 235 -24.37 7.07 -7.61
C LYS A 235 -24.21 7.66 -9.00
N THR A 236 -24.54 6.88 -10.02
CA THR A 236 -24.71 7.40 -11.37
C THR A 236 -25.94 8.29 -11.41
N LEU A 237 -25.77 9.56 -11.81
CA LEU A 237 -26.88 10.49 -12.01
C LEU A 237 -27.41 10.42 -13.43
N GLN A 238 -26.51 10.27 -14.40
CA GLN A 238 -26.85 10.22 -15.82
C GLN A 238 -25.79 9.41 -16.58
N GLN A 239 -26.25 8.53 -17.46
CA GLN A 239 -25.44 7.98 -18.53
C GLN A 239 -25.74 8.81 -19.77
N VAL A 240 -24.73 9.54 -20.27
CA VAL A 240 -24.90 10.49 -21.38
C VAL A 240 -24.72 9.74 -22.71
N ASP A 241 -23.71 8.89 -22.79
CA ASP A 241 -23.47 7.92 -23.87
C ASP A 241 -22.58 6.76 -23.36
N ASP A 242 -21.97 6.00 -24.27
CA ASP A 242 -21.09 4.85 -23.96
C ASP A 242 -19.76 5.23 -23.30
N HIS A 243 -19.36 6.50 -23.40
CA HIS A 243 -18.06 7.05 -22.98
C HIS A 243 -18.20 8.21 -22.00
N ASN A 244 -19.42 8.56 -21.58
CA ASN A 244 -19.67 9.70 -20.69
C ASN A 244 -20.69 9.34 -19.61
N VAL A 245 -20.25 9.36 -18.35
CA VAL A 245 -21.10 9.08 -17.18
C VAL A 245 -20.94 10.17 -16.14
N ILE A 246 -22.05 10.75 -15.70
CA ILE A 246 -22.08 11.71 -14.60
C ILE A 246 -22.34 10.96 -13.29
N MET A 247 -21.42 11.15 -12.33
CA MET A 247 -21.49 10.52 -11.02
C MET A 247 -21.51 11.52 -9.89
N TYR A 248 -22.28 11.17 -8.86
CA TYR A 248 -22.24 11.81 -7.56
C TYR A 248 -21.46 10.95 -6.57
N ARG A 249 -20.52 11.56 -5.86
CA ARG A 249 -19.67 10.90 -4.86
C ARG A 249 -19.81 11.57 -3.50
N VAL A 250 -19.88 10.74 -2.48
CA VAL A 250 -19.85 11.12 -1.08
C VAL A 250 -18.69 10.39 -0.40
N LEU A 251 -17.72 11.15 0.10
CA LEU A 251 -16.58 10.65 0.86
C LEU A 251 -16.79 10.93 2.35
N ARG A 252 -16.67 9.89 3.17
CA ARG A 252 -16.65 9.98 4.64
C ARG A 252 -15.32 9.43 5.16
N PRO A 253 -14.33 10.28 5.46
CA PRO A 253 -13.07 9.83 6.05
C PRO A 253 -13.31 9.24 7.44
N ALA A 254 -12.71 8.09 7.76
CA ALA A 254 -12.96 7.40 9.02
C ALA A 254 -12.67 8.24 10.28
N ARG A 255 -11.71 9.18 10.18
CA ARG A 255 -11.25 10.00 11.31
C ARG A 255 -12.01 11.31 11.51
N THR A 256 -12.86 11.71 10.55
CA THR A 256 -13.52 13.03 10.60
C THR A 256 -15.02 12.89 10.41
N LYS A 257 -15.80 13.67 11.16
CA LYS A 257 -17.26 13.79 10.93
C LYS A 257 -17.61 14.58 9.66
N LYS A 258 -16.61 15.21 9.01
CA LYS A 258 -16.81 15.94 7.76
C LYS A 258 -17.07 14.98 6.61
N MET A 259 -17.98 15.36 5.75
CA MET A 259 -18.35 14.61 4.55
C MET A 259 -18.11 15.50 3.34
N VAL A 260 -17.41 14.97 2.34
CA VAL A 260 -17.16 15.67 1.08
C VAL A 260 -18.13 15.13 0.04
N ARG A 261 -18.83 16.02 -0.65
CA ARG A 261 -19.76 15.71 -1.73
C ARG A 261 -19.21 16.31 -3.01
N SER A 262 -19.22 15.55 -4.10
CA SER A 262 -18.72 16.01 -5.40
C SER A 262 -19.55 15.41 -6.53
N LEU A 263 -19.84 16.25 -7.53
CA LEU A 263 -20.34 15.84 -8.84
C LEU A 263 -19.16 15.82 -9.81
N PHE A 264 -19.04 14.80 -10.64
CA PHE A 264 -17.96 14.71 -11.62
C PHE A 264 -18.38 13.91 -12.85
N LEU A 265 -17.77 14.27 -13.98
CA LEU A 265 -17.84 13.54 -15.24
C LEU A 265 -16.73 12.49 -15.28
N VAL A 266 -17.09 11.29 -15.71
CA VAL A 266 -16.15 10.23 -16.11
C VAL A 266 -16.22 10.15 -17.63
N SER A 267 -15.09 10.38 -18.30
CA SER A 267 -14.91 10.42 -19.76
C SER A 267 -13.56 9.80 -20.13
#